data_AF-A0A2D6S1A9-F1
#
_entry.id   AF-A0A2D6S1A9-F1
#
_cell.length_a   1.000
_cell.length_b   1.000
_cell.length_c   1.000
_cell.angle_alpha   90.00
_cell.angle_beta   90.00
_cell.angle_gamma   90.00
#
_symmetry.space_group_name_H-M   'P 1'
#
loop_
_entity.id
_entity.type
_entity.pdbx_description
1 polymer ?
#
loop_
_entity_poly.entity_id
_entity_poly.type
_entity_poly.pdbx_seq_one_letter_code
_entity_poly.pdbx_strand_id
1 'polypeptide(L)'
;MSISSSNSPFRSFLITIGPGLLVAATGVGAGDLGTAAFTGNKLGVTILWVVTLGAFLKFVLNEGLARWQLATGQTLLEGAVIRLGPVISFIFLPYLLLWSFFVGSALMSACGVAMHAILPIFDQASQGKILFGIIHSLIGVMLVLVGGFVLFEKVMNVCIIFMFFLRGSNCGDSL
;
A
#
# COMPACT_ATOMS: atom_id res chain seq x y z
N MET A 1 9.67 -9.98 40.16
CA MET A 1 9.27 -8.59 39.90
C MET A 1 8.13 -8.62 38.90
N SER A 2 6.89 -8.63 39.39
CA SER A 2 5.68 -8.80 38.58
C SER A 2 5.37 -7.53 37.79
N ILE A 3 5.44 -7.61 36.47
CA ILE A 3 5.03 -6.52 35.58
C ILE A 3 3.50 -6.62 35.48
N SER A 4 2.79 -5.85 36.31
CA SER A 4 1.35 -5.65 36.17
C SER A 4 1.12 -4.82 34.91
N SER A 5 0.89 -5.48 33.77
CA SER A 5 0.42 -4.79 32.56
C SER A 5 -1.04 -4.41 32.78
N SER A 6 -1.28 -3.18 33.21
CA SER A 6 -2.58 -2.53 33.07
C SER A 6 -2.88 -2.36 31.58
N ASN A 7 -3.33 -3.43 30.92
CA ASN A 7 -3.88 -3.35 29.57
C ASN A 7 -5.22 -2.64 29.70
N SER A 8 -5.28 -1.37 29.31
CA SER A 8 -6.58 -0.76 29.06
C SER A 8 -7.31 -1.61 28.01
N PRO A 9 -8.63 -1.84 28.15
CA PRO A 9 -9.39 -2.64 27.18
C PRO A 9 -9.22 -2.08 25.75
N PHE A 10 -9.03 -0.77 25.65
CA PHE A 10 -8.71 -0.06 24.42
C PHE A 10 -7.38 -0.47 23.77
N ARG A 11 -6.32 -0.71 24.55
CA ARG A 11 -5.01 -1.12 24.01
C ARG A 11 -5.03 -2.56 23.52
N SER A 12 -5.74 -3.44 24.22
CA SER A 12 -5.92 -4.84 23.78
C SER A 12 -6.80 -4.93 22.52
N PHE A 13 -7.83 -4.08 22.43
CA PHE A 13 -8.66 -3.91 21.23
C PHE A 13 -7.85 -3.37 20.03
N LEU A 14 -7.01 -2.35 20.23
CA LEU A 14 -6.12 -1.82 19.18
C LEU A 14 -5.12 -2.85 18.67
N ILE A 15 -4.56 -3.69 19.55
CA ILE A 15 -3.63 -4.75 19.16
C ILE A 15 -4.34 -5.84 18.34
N THR A 16 -5.62 -6.10 18.61
CA THR A 16 -6.41 -7.10 17.89
C THR A 16 -6.82 -6.62 16.49
N ILE A 17 -7.14 -5.33 16.34
CA ILE A 17 -7.56 -4.74 15.05
C ILE A 17 -6.36 -4.28 14.22
N GLY A 18 -5.24 -3.95 14.86
CA GLY A 18 -4.01 -3.46 14.23
C GLY A 18 -3.57 -4.26 13.00
N PRO A 19 -3.49 -5.60 13.06
CA PRO A 19 -3.13 -6.43 11.91
C PRO A 19 -4.13 -6.29 10.75
N GLY A 20 -5.43 -6.27 11.04
CA GLY A 20 -6.48 -6.12 10.02
C GLY A 20 -6.46 -4.74 9.37
N LEU A 21 -6.26 -3.68 10.15
CA LEU A 21 -6.11 -2.32 9.65
C LEU A 21 -4.85 -2.16 8.78
N LEU A 22 -3.75 -2.79 9.19
CA LEU A 22 -2.48 -2.75 8.46
C LEU A 22 -2.58 -3.47 7.10
N VAL A 23 -3.26 -4.63 7.06
CA VAL A 23 -3.58 -5.34 5.80
C VAL A 23 -4.55 -4.54 4.93
N ALA A 24 -5.53 -3.86 5.51
CA ALA A 24 -6.45 -3.00 4.77
C ALA A 24 -5.73 -1.80 4.15
N ALA A 25 -4.82 -1.17 4.89
CA ALA A 25 -4.02 -0.03 4.46
C ALA A 25 -3.03 -0.40 3.33
N THR A 26 -2.39 -1.57 3.41
CA THR A 26 -1.50 -2.05 2.33
C THR A 26 -2.27 -2.55 1.11
N GLY A 27 -3.55 -2.87 1.28
CA GLY A 27 -4.40 -3.36 0.20
C GLY A 27 -4.78 -2.29 -0.84
N VAL A 28 -4.56 -1.00 -0.60
CA VAL A 28 -4.85 0.08 -1.56
C VAL A 28 -3.56 0.79 -1.91
N GLY A 29 -3.08 0.60 -3.13
CA GLY A 29 -1.82 1.18 -3.60
C GLY A 29 -1.99 2.61 -4.14
N ALA A 30 -0.89 3.35 -4.20
CA ALA A 30 -0.86 4.69 -4.83
C ALA A 30 -1.32 4.66 -6.31
N GLY A 31 -1.08 3.56 -7.02
CA GLY A 31 -1.55 3.35 -8.40
C GLY A 31 -3.08 3.18 -8.50
N ASP A 32 -3.70 2.54 -7.52
CA ASP A 32 -5.16 2.40 -7.43
C ASP A 32 -5.81 3.78 -7.21
N LEU A 33 -5.20 4.60 -6.34
CA LEU A 33 -5.65 5.97 -6.09
C LEU A 33 -5.52 6.85 -7.33
N GLY A 34 -4.41 6.75 -8.07
CA GLY A 34 -4.21 7.48 -9.32
C GLY A 34 -5.24 7.09 -10.39
N THR A 35 -5.41 5.79 -10.62
CA THR A 35 -6.38 5.27 -11.61
C THR A 35 -7.82 5.62 -11.22
N ALA A 36 -8.15 5.55 -9.93
CA ALA A 36 -9.46 5.96 -9.42
C ALA A 36 -9.71 7.46 -9.65
N ALA A 37 -8.72 8.32 -9.42
CA ALA A 37 -8.84 9.75 -9.68
C ALA A 37 -9.06 10.06 -11.17
N PHE A 38 -8.29 9.42 -12.07
CA PHE A 38 -8.48 9.59 -13.52
C PHE A 38 -9.83 9.07 -14.00
N THR A 39 -10.26 7.91 -13.49
CA THR A 39 -11.54 7.30 -13.84
C THR A 39 -12.70 8.12 -13.31
N GLY A 40 -12.60 8.64 -12.09
CA GLY A 40 -13.58 9.53 -11.48
C GLY A 40 -13.72 10.86 -12.22
N ASN A 41 -12.62 11.42 -12.73
CA ASN A 41 -12.68 12.63 -13.58
C ASN A 41 -13.45 12.37 -14.89
N LYS A 42 -13.26 11.20 -15.51
CA LYS A 42 -13.92 10.86 -16.78
C LYS A 42 -15.37 10.41 -16.65
N LEU A 43 -15.68 9.63 -15.62
CA LEU A 43 -16.96 8.92 -15.47
C LEU A 43 -17.82 9.46 -14.31
N GLY A 44 -17.29 10.41 -13.53
CA GLY A 44 -17.98 11.00 -12.40
C GLY A 44 -18.36 9.98 -11.33
N VAL A 45 -19.48 10.24 -10.64
CA VAL A 45 -20.03 9.39 -9.58
C VAL A 45 -20.65 8.07 -10.10
N THR A 46 -20.77 7.92 -11.43
CA THR A 46 -21.37 6.74 -12.06
C THR A 46 -20.65 5.44 -11.70
N ILE A 47 -19.35 5.49 -11.35
CA ILE A 47 -18.54 4.31 -11.04
C ILE A 47 -18.62 3.87 -9.57
N LEU A 48 -19.30 4.63 -8.70
CA LEU A 48 -19.34 4.36 -7.25
C LEU A 48 -19.90 2.97 -6.91
N TRP A 49 -20.88 2.49 -7.69
CA TRP A 49 -21.42 1.15 -7.49
C TRP A 49 -20.37 0.06 -7.79
N VAL A 50 -19.48 0.28 -8.77
CA VAL A 50 -18.38 -0.63 -9.11
C VAL A 50 -17.37 -0.70 -7.97
N VAL A 51 -17.03 0.46 -7.38
CA VAL A 51 -16.13 0.54 -6.22
C VAL A 51 -16.73 -0.21 -5.03
N THR A 52 -18.03 -0.03 -4.78
CA THR A 52 -18.74 -0.71 -3.70
C THR A 52 -18.73 -2.22 -3.91
N LEU A 53 -19.02 -2.68 -5.13
CA LEU A 53 -19.00 -4.11 -5.48
C LEU A 53 -17.59 -4.70 -5.35
N GLY A 54 -16.56 -3.98 -5.80
CA GLY A 54 -15.16 -4.40 -5.68
C GLY A 54 -14.71 -4.49 -4.21
N ALA A 55 -15.10 -3.53 -3.38
CA ALA A 55 -14.84 -3.55 -1.94
C ALA A 55 -15.52 -4.74 -1.26
N PHE A 56 -16.78 -5.03 -1.62
CA PHE A 56 -17.51 -6.19 -1.12
C PHE A 56 -16.83 -7.51 -1.52
N LEU A 57 -16.45 -7.67 -2.79
CA LEU A 57 -15.75 -8.88 -3.25
C LEU A 57 -14.41 -9.07 -2.52
N LYS A 58 -13.65 -7.99 -2.36
CA LYS A 58 -12.38 -7.99 -1.61
C LYS A 58 -12.59 -8.38 -0.16
N PHE A 59 -13.66 -7.89 0.47
CA PHE A 59 -14.03 -8.26 1.83
C PHE A 59 -14.30 -9.77 1.96
N VAL A 60 -15.14 -10.33 1.09
CA VAL A 60 -15.46 -11.78 1.10
C VAL A 60 -14.21 -12.63 0.89
N LEU A 61 -13.33 -12.24 -0.03
CA LEU A 61 -12.07 -12.94 -0.28
C LEU A 61 -11.12 -12.88 0.93
N ASN A 62 -10.96 -11.70 1.54
CA ASN A 62 -10.11 -11.52 2.72
C ASN A 62 -10.65 -12.26 3.95
N GLU A 63 -11.97 -12.26 4.15
CA GLU A 63 -12.60 -13.03 5.23
C GLU A 63 -12.39 -14.53 5.03
N GLY A 64 -12.58 -15.03 3.81
CA GLY A 64 -12.34 -16.44 3.48
C GLY A 64 -10.88 -16.85 3.71
N LEU A 65 -9.94 -16.01 3.28
CA LEU A 65 -8.51 -16.21 3.51
C LEU A 65 -8.16 -16.19 5.00
N ALA A 66 -8.67 -15.20 5.73
CA ALA A 66 -8.42 -15.06 7.17
C ALA A 66 -8.99 -16.25 7.95
N ARG A 67 -10.21 -16.70 7.62
CA ARG A 67 -10.82 -17.90 8.23
C ARG A 67 -9.99 -19.14 7.96
N TRP A 68 -9.47 -19.30 6.74
CA TRP A 68 -8.58 -20.41 6.40
C TRP A 68 -7.28 -20.38 7.20
N GLN A 69 -6.63 -19.22 7.27
CA GLN A 69 -5.38 -19.04 8.02
C GLN A 69 -5.56 -19.25 9.52
N LEU A 70 -6.65 -18.76 10.11
CA LEU A 70 -6.96 -18.94 11.53
C LEU A 70 -7.31 -20.39 11.87
N ALA A 71 -8.02 -21.10 10.99
CA ALA A 71 -8.40 -22.50 11.22
C ALA A 71 -7.23 -23.48 11.03
N THR A 72 -6.34 -23.20 10.08
CA THR A 72 -5.28 -24.14 9.67
C THR A 72 -3.91 -23.78 10.24
N GLY A 73 -3.69 -22.52 10.62
CA GLY A 73 -2.38 -22.01 11.04
C GLY A 73 -1.34 -21.95 9.91
N GLN A 74 -1.74 -22.22 8.67
CA GLN A 74 -0.89 -22.31 7.49
C GLN A 74 -1.19 -21.18 6.51
N THR A 75 -0.20 -20.76 5.73
CA THR A 75 -0.44 -19.82 4.64
C THR A 75 -1.30 -20.46 3.55
N LEU A 76 -2.07 -19.67 2.80
CA LEU A 76 -2.86 -20.21 1.68
C LEU A 76 -1.98 -20.94 0.66
N LEU A 77 -0.77 -20.42 0.41
CA LEU A 77 0.17 -21.05 -0.52
C LEU A 77 0.65 -22.41 0.02
N GLU A 78 0.96 -22.50 1.30
CA GLU A 78 1.40 -23.73 1.95
C GLU A 78 0.28 -24.77 2.00
N GLY A 79 -0.94 -24.36 2.36
CA GLY A 79 -2.12 -25.21 2.29
C GLY A 79 -2.44 -25.67 0.86
N ALA A 80 -2.25 -24.79 -0.13
CA ALA A 80 -2.39 -25.13 -1.55
C ALA A 80 -1.30 -26.09 -2.02
N VAL A 81 -0.06 -25.98 -1.54
CA VAL A 81 1.02 -26.92 -1.90
C VAL A 81 0.78 -28.30 -1.28
N ILE A 82 0.32 -28.36 -0.03
CA ILE A 82 0.05 -29.63 0.66
C ILE A 82 -1.13 -30.37 0.02
N ARG A 83 -2.17 -29.65 -0.40
CA ARG A 83 -3.41 -30.26 -0.94
C ARG A 83 -3.43 -30.39 -2.46
N LEU A 84 -2.89 -29.37 -3.14
CA LEU A 84 -2.68 -29.19 -4.58
C LEU A 84 -1.50 -29.96 -5.20
N GLY A 85 -0.47 -30.18 -4.39
CA GLY A 85 0.86 -30.64 -4.82
C GLY A 85 1.86 -29.48 -5.06
N PRO A 86 3.16 -29.78 -5.12
CA PRO A 86 4.24 -28.78 -5.26
C PRO A 86 4.23 -28.05 -6.61
N VAL A 87 3.53 -28.59 -7.61
CA VAL A 87 3.36 -27.98 -8.94
C VAL A 87 2.75 -26.57 -8.84
N ILE A 88 1.87 -26.34 -7.87
CA ILE A 88 1.25 -25.03 -7.66
C ILE A 88 2.29 -23.99 -7.25
N SER A 89 3.23 -24.33 -6.36
CA SER A 89 4.32 -23.42 -6.01
C SER A 89 5.14 -23.04 -7.24
N PHE A 90 5.43 -24.01 -8.10
CA PHE A 90 6.23 -23.79 -9.31
C PHE A 90 5.53 -22.93 -10.36
N ILE A 91 4.20 -22.92 -10.41
CA ILE A 91 3.40 -22.03 -11.28
C ILE A 91 3.19 -20.66 -10.61
N PHE A 92 2.94 -20.65 -9.31
CA PHE A 92 2.61 -19.44 -8.54
C PHE A 92 3.83 -18.53 -8.34
N LEU A 93 5.02 -19.10 -8.18
CA LEU A 93 6.27 -18.34 -8.01
C LEU A 93 6.62 -17.45 -9.22
N PRO A 94 6.67 -17.95 -10.48
CA PRO A 94 6.91 -17.10 -11.65
C PRO A 94 5.77 -16.09 -11.87
N TYR A 95 4.52 -16.46 -11.58
CA TYR A 95 3.41 -15.53 -11.57
C TYR A 95 3.64 -14.37 -10.59
N LEU A 96 4.01 -14.68 -9.34
CA LEU A 96 4.31 -13.67 -8.32
C LEU A 96 5.49 -12.77 -8.71
N LEU A 97 6.54 -13.34 -9.31
CA LEU A 97 7.69 -12.56 -9.78
C LEU A 97 7.28 -11.59 -10.88
N LEU A 98 6.55 -12.06 -11.89
CA LEU A 98 6.09 -11.23 -12.98
C LEU A 98 5.14 -10.13 -12.47
N TRP A 99 4.18 -10.50 -11.61
CA TRP A 99 3.24 -9.57 -11.00
C TRP A 99 3.96 -8.51 -10.15
N SER A 100 4.88 -8.91 -9.28
CA SER A 100 5.64 -7.99 -8.43
C SER A 100 6.50 -7.03 -9.25
N PHE A 101 7.07 -7.51 -10.37
CA PHE A 101 7.82 -6.67 -11.30
C PHE A 101 6.94 -5.60 -11.94
N PHE A 102 5.75 -5.98 -12.45
CA PHE A 102 4.81 -5.02 -13.02
C PHE A 102 4.29 -4.02 -11.98
N VAL A 103 3.89 -4.49 -10.80
CA VAL A 103 3.41 -3.62 -9.71
C VAL A 103 4.52 -2.68 -9.24
N GLY A 104 5.74 -3.18 -9.06
CA GLY A 104 6.90 -2.36 -8.69
C GLY A 104 7.21 -1.30 -9.75
N SER A 105 7.16 -1.66 -11.04
CA SER A 105 7.36 -0.72 -12.15
C SER A 105 6.28 0.37 -12.20
N ALA A 106 5.02 0.00 -11.93
CA ALA A 106 3.92 0.95 -11.86
C ALA A 106 4.07 1.92 -10.68
N LEU A 107 4.49 1.42 -9.52
CA LEU A 107 4.76 2.23 -8.32
C LEU A 107 5.90 3.22 -8.57
N MET A 108 7.00 2.75 -9.15
CA MET A 108 8.13 3.57 -9.56
C MET A 108 7.69 4.71 -10.49
N SER A 109 6.83 4.41 -11.48
CA SER A 109 6.28 5.40 -12.38
C SER A 109 5.39 6.42 -11.66
N ALA A 110 4.52 5.96 -10.76
CA ALA A 110 3.64 6.82 -9.97
C ALA A 110 4.43 7.80 -9.08
N CYS A 111 5.47 7.32 -8.39
CA CYS A 111 6.35 8.15 -7.58
C CYS A 111 7.13 9.17 -8.43
N GLY A 112 7.61 8.76 -9.61
CA GLY A 112 8.29 9.66 -10.55
C GLY A 112 7.37 10.78 -11.08
N VAL A 113 6.11 10.47 -11.37
CA VAL A 113 5.10 11.47 -11.77
C VAL A 113 4.79 12.42 -10.62
N ALA A 114 4.61 11.92 -9.41
CA ALA A 114 4.35 12.75 -8.23
C ALA A 114 5.50 13.72 -7.93
N MET A 115 6.75 13.25 -8.02
CA MET A 115 7.93 14.10 -7.82
C MET A 115 8.08 15.15 -8.93
N HIS A 116 7.78 14.79 -10.18
CA HIS A 116 7.75 15.75 -11.29
C HIS A 116 6.67 16.83 -11.10
N ALA A 117 5.52 16.50 -10.49
CA ALA A 117 4.47 17.47 -10.18
C ALA A 117 4.86 18.46 -9.06
N ILE A 118 5.76 18.06 -8.15
CA ILE A 118 6.24 18.91 -7.04
C ILE A 118 7.40 19.82 -7.47
N LEU A 119 8.30 19.32 -8.34
CA LEU A 119 9.47 20.07 -8.82
C LEU A 119 9.49 20.10 -10.37
N PRO A 120 8.81 21.07 -11.00
CA PRO A 120 8.83 21.25 -12.45
C PRO A 120 10.11 21.96 -12.90
N ILE A 121 11.28 21.35 -12.64
CA ILE A 121 12.61 21.90 -12.95
C ILE A 121 13.05 21.61 -14.40
N PHE A 122 12.37 20.70 -15.11
CA PHE A 122 12.71 20.33 -16.50
C PHE A 122 11.52 20.50 -17.46
N ASP A 123 11.74 21.23 -18.56
CA ASP A 123 10.76 21.48 -19.63
C ASP A 123 10.38 20.21 -20.45
N GLN A 124 11.19 19.15 -20.42
CA GLN A 124 10.83 17.85 -21.03
C GLN A 124 10.26 16.86 -20.00
N ALA A 125 8.93 16.75 -19.98
CA ALA A 125 8.14 15.88 -19.10
C ALA A 125 8.43 14.36 -19.21
N SER A 126 9.11 13.89 -20.26
CA SER A 126 9.42 12.47 -20.46
C SER A 126 10.73 12.04 -19.79
N GLN A 127 11.78 12.86 -19.84
CA GLN A 127 13.08 12.53 -19.22
C GLN A 127 13.09 12.80 -17.71
N GLY A 128 12.39 13.84 -17.25
CA GLY A 128 12.27 14.17 -15.82
C GLY A 128 11.63 13.04 -15.02
N LYS A 129 10.52 12.46 -15.50
CA LYS A 129 9.80 11.37 -14.80
C LYS A 129 10.66 10.12 -14.62
N ILE A 130 11.46 9.77 -15.62
CA ILE A 130 12.33 8.58 -15.59
C ILE A 130 13.48 8.81 -14.62
N LEU A 131 14.14 9.97 -14.69
CA LEU A 131 15.26 10.28 -13.79
C LEU A 131 14.82 10.39 -12.33
N PHE A 132 13.73 11.13 -12.07
CA PHE A 132 13.19 11.26 -10.71
C PHE A 132 12.64 9.93 -10.18
N GLY A 133 11.99 9.11 -11.03
CA GLY A 133 11.55 7.77 -10.65
C GLY A 133 12.71 6.86 -10.25
N ILE A 134 13.79 6.83 -11.05
CA ILE A 134 14.99 6.04 -10.75
C ILE A 134 15.66 6.53 -9.46
N ILE A 135 15.87 7.84 -9.32
CA ILE A 135 16.49 8.44 -8.13
C ILE A 135 15.67 8.14 -6.88
N HIS A 136 14.35 8.31 -6.94
CA HIS A 136 13.47 8.10 -5.79
C HIS A 136 13.43 6.64 -5.36
N SER A 137 13.45 5.71 -6.32
CA SER A 137 13.55 4.28 -6.03
C SER A 137 14.91 3.88 -5.49
N LEU A 138 15.99 4.46 -6.00
CA LEU A 138 17.34 4.24 -5.47
C LEU A 138 17.47 4.75 -4.02
N ILE A 139 16.89 5.92 -3.72
CA ILE A 139 16.80 6.45 -2.37
C ILE A 139 15.95 5.53 -1.48
N GLY A 140 14.80 5.06 -1.97
CA GLY A 140 13.94 4.12 -1.26
C GLY A 140 14.68 2.82 -0.91
N VAL A 141 15.40 2.24 -1.87
CA VAL A 141 16.22 1.04 -1.66
C VAL A 141 17.33 1.30 -0.65
N MET A 142 18.07 2.40 -0.77
CA MET A 142 19.12 2.78 0.17
C MET A 142 18.58 2.99 1.59
N LEU A 143 17.40 3.61 1.72
CA LEU A 143 16.76 3.89 3.01
C LEU A 143 16.32 2.59 3.70
N VAL A 144 15.75 1.65 2.94
CA VAL A 144 15.37 0.33 3.46
C VAL A 144 16.60 -0.49 3.86
N LEU A 145 17.66 -0.48 3.03
CA LEU A 145 18.89 -1.23 3.30
C LEU A 145 19.65 -0.71 4.53
N VAL A 146 19.66 0.60 4.77
CA VAL A 146 20.42 1.21 5.88
C VAL A 146 19.62 1.23 7.20
N GLY A 147 18.31 1.46 7.15
CA GLY A 147 17.51 1.75 8.34
C GLY A 147 16.43 0.73 8.71
N GLY A 148 16.19 -0.27 7.87
CA GLY A 148 15.10 -1.24 8.04
C GLY A 148 13.71 -0.58 8.10
N PHE A 149 12.71 -1.35 8.55
CA PHE A 149 11.32 -0.90 8.64
C PHE A 149 11.12 0.31 9.58
N VAL A 150 11.95 0.46 10.60
CA VAL A 150 11.81 1.53 11.62
C VAL A 150 12.14 2.91 11.05
N LEU A 151 13.15 3.01 10.18
CA LEU A 151 13.48 4.28 9.52
C LEU A 151 12.41 4.64 8.48
N PHE A 152 11.94 3.66 7.72
CA PHE A 152 10.86 3.84 6.75
C PHE A 152 9.57 4.34 7.43
N GLU A 153 9.19 3.74 8.56
CA GLU A 153 8.01 4.15 9.32
C GLU A 153 8.13 5.60 9.84
N LYS A 154 9.29 5.99 10.38
CA LYS A 154 9.53 7.38 10.82
C LYS A 154 9.39 8.38 9.67
N VAL A 155 9.96 8.07 8.51
CA VAL A 155 9.89 8.94 7.33
C VAL A 155 8.45 9.09 6.84
N MET A 156 7.68 8.00 6.76
CA MET A 156 6.26 8.07 6.43
C MET A 156 5.46 8.88 7.44
N ASN A 157 5.70 8.71 8.75
CA ASN A 157 5.02 9.47 9.78
C ASN A 157 5.26 10.98 9.63
N VAL A 158 6.51 11.37 9.35
CA VAL A 158 6.87 12.77 9.06
C VAL A 158 6.15 13.29 7.82
N CYS A 159 6.08 12.50 6.74
CA CYS A 159 5.37 12.89 5.52
C CYS A 159 3.86 13.07 5.74
N ILE A 160 3.24 12.21 6.54
CA ILE A 160 1.81 12.32 6.91
C ILE A 160 1.57 13.59 7.70
N ILE A 161 2.38 13.84 8.74
CA ILE A 161 2.29 15.08 9.55
C ILE A 161 2.44 16.32 8.67
N PHE A 162 3.40 16.30 7.75
CA PHE A 162 3.62 17.38 6.80
C PHE A 162 2.41 17.61 5.89
N MET A 163 1.80 16.55 5.35
CA MET A 163 0.59 16.66 4.52
C MET A 163 -0.59 17.27 5.29
N PHE A 164 -0.80 16.87 6.54
CA PHE A 164 -1.84 17.46 7.39
C PHE A 164 -1.57 18.93 7.67
N PHE A 165 -0.32 19.30 7.93
CA PHE A 165 0.06 20.69 8.19
C PHE A 165 -0.14 21.57 6.95
N LEU A 166 0.28 21.09 5.77
CA LEU A 166 0.16 21.80 4.50
C LEU A 166 -1.30 21.94 4.03
N ARG A 167 -2.15 20.96 4.37
CA ARG A 167 -3.61 21.05 4.16
C ARG A 167 -4.25 22.03 5.15
N GLY A 168 -3.79 22.04 6.40
CA GLY A 168 -4.27 22.95 7.44
C GLY A 168 -3.93 24.41 7.18
N SER A 169 -2.78 24.71 6.57
CA SER A 169 -2.37 26.08 6.26
C SER A 169 -3.14 26.73 5.09
N ASN A 170 -3.62 25.94 4.12
CA ASN A 170 -4.42 26.46 2.99
C ASN A 170 -5.89 26.79 3.36
N CYS A 171 -6.31 26.55 4.60
CA CYS A 171 -7.64 26.91 5.10
C CYS A 171 -7.64 28.28 5.83
N GLY A 172 -6.58 29.09 5.64
CA GLY A 172 -6.51 30.48 6.13
C GLY A 172 -6.79 31.54 5.06
N ASP A 173 -6.64 31.20 3.77
CA ASP A 173 -6.55 32.20 2.68
C ASP A 173 -7.76 32.15 1.71
N SER A 174 -8.89 31.58 2.12
CA SER A 174 -10.11 31.45 1.29
C SER A 174 -11.38 32.01 1.95
N LEU A 175 -11.24 33.10 2.72
CA LEU A 175 -12.35 33.88 3.29
C LEU A 175 -12.18 35.36 2.99
#